data_AF-A0A158CR03-F1
#
_entry.id   AF-A0A158CR03-F1
#
_cell.length_a   1.000
_cell.length_b   1.000
_cell.length_c   1.000
_cell.angle_alpha   90.00
_cell.angle_beta   90.00
_cell.angle_gamma   90.00
#
_symmetry.space_group_name_H-M   'P 1'
#
loop_
_entity.id
_entity.type
_entity.pdbx_description
1 polymer ?
#
loop_
_entity_poly.entity_id
_entity_poly.type
_entity_poly.pdbx_seq_one_letter_code
_entity_poly.pdbx_strand_id
1 'polypeptide(L)'
;MTLVGTLNALTPQGQVIYRYDAPRARDYLSAWLAHLAYCAALPDGPRRTIWHGRGSPSADFELLPVADPLAQLAALASLYRAGRRMPLRFFPKSAWLKVKEGDAKAQAAWESERTRAESDDPVFRIAFRGADLALDEAFAALARIVFEPLVQHLRSGA
;
A
#
# COMPACT_ATOMS: atom_id res chain seq x y z
N MET A 1 -13.93 6.22 -15.22
CA MET A 1 -13.32 7.14 -14.24
C MET A 1 -11.99 7.56 -14.84
N THR A 2 -11.68 8.85 -14.82
CA THR A 2 -10.41 9.36 -15.36
C THR A 2 -9.48 9.67 -14.19
N LEU A 3 -8.23 9.21 -14.26
CA LEU A 3 -7.17 9.56 -13.32
C LEU A 3 -6.27 10.61 -13.98
N VAL A 4 -6.04 11.72 -13.30
CA VAL A 4 -5.14 12.79 -13.75
C VAL A 4 -4.20 13.16 -12.62
N GLY A 5 -2.97 13.54 -12.96
CA GLY A 5 -1.96 13.91 -11.99
C GLY A 5 -0.58 14.01 -12.63
N THR A 6 0.43 14.22 -11.80
CA THR A 6 1.83 14.36 -12.22
C THR A 6 2.68 13.24 -11.63
N LEU A 7 3.43 12.55 -12.49
CA LEU A 7 4.47 11.62 -12.06
C LEU A 7 5.79 12.38 -11.95
N ASN A 8 6.27 12.54 -10.73
CA ASN A 8 7.55 13.21 -10.45
C ASN A 8 8.71 12.22 -10.49
N ALA A 9 9.93 12.77 -10.64
CA ALA A 9 11.19 12.03 -10.56
C ALA A 9 11.28 10.83 -11.52
N LEU A 10 10.75 11.01 -12.73
CA LEU A 10 10.97 10.10 -13.84
C LEU A 10 12.34 10.35 -14.47
N THR A 11 13.07 9.27 -14.70
CA THR A 11 14.35 9.22 -15.41
C THR A 11 14.22 8.29 -16.62
N PRO A 12 15.19 8.28 -17.54
CA PRO A 12 15.20 7.30 -18.63
C PRO A 12 15.26 5.84 -18.18
N GLN A 13 15.62 5.56 -16.92
CA GLN A 13 15.73 4.21 -16.36
C GLN A 13 14.51 3.79 -15.53
N GLY A 14 13.60 4.70 -15.22
CA GLY A 14 12.43 4.44 -14.37
C GLY A 14 12.06 5.62 -13.48
N GLN A 15 11.24 5.36 -12.48
CA GLN A 15 10.90 6.35 -11.46
C GLN A 15 11.78 6.16 -10.22
N VAL A 16 12.25 7.26 -9.63
CA VAL A 16 12.98 7.23 -8.36
C VAL A 16 12.22 8.02 -7.31
N ILE A 17 11.80 7.37 -6.24
CA ILE A 17 11.14 7.98 -5.08
C ILE A 17 12.10 7.88 -3.90
N TYR A 18 12.21 8.90 -3.07
CA TYR A 18 13.08 8.82 -1.90
C TYR A 18 12.48 9.52 -0.69
N ARG A 19 12.75 8.97 0.50
CA ARG A 19 12.43 9.59 1.79
C ARG A 19 13.52 9.29 2.81
N TYR A 20 13.72 10.21 3.74
CA TYR A 20 14.67 10.06 4.84
C TYR A 20 14.06 9.27 6.02
N ASP A 21 13.44 8.13 5.74
CA ASP A 21 12.79 7.28 6.76
C ASP A 21 12.75 5.81 6.27
N ALA A 22 12.42 4.87 7.16
CA ALA A 22 12.10 3.50 6.76
C ALA A 22 10.71 3.44 6.11
N PRO A 23 10.49 2.58 5.11
CA PRO A 23 9.21 2.51 4.42
C PRO A 23 8.13 1.94 5.35
N ARG A 24 7.00 2.64 5.43
CA ARG A 24 5.79 2.15 6.10
C ARG A 24 4.80 1.62 5.07
N ALA A 25 3.76 0.92 5.53
CA ALA A 25 2.68 0.42 4.67
C ALA A 25 2.12 1.48 3.70
N ARG A 26 1.97 2.74 4.16
CA ARG A 26 1.50 3.86 3.32
C ARG A 26 2.53 4.28 2.27
N ASP A 27 3.82 4.17 2.56
CA ASP A 27 4.88 4.49 1.61
C ASP A 27 4.91 3.45 0.48
N TYR A 28 4.78 2.15 0.80
CA TYR A 28 4.60 1.09 -0.20
C TYR A 28 3.36 1.32 -1.06
N LEU A 29 2.20 1.59 -0.44
CA LEU A 29 0.95 1.83 -1.18
C LEU A 29 1.04 3.06 -2.09
N SER A 30 1.69 4.13 -1.63
CA SER A 30 1.87 5.35 -2.42
C SER A 30 2.78 5.10 -3.62
N ALA A 31 3.90 4.39 -3.41
CA ALA A 31 4.80 3.99 -4.48
C ALA A 31 4.10 3.06 -5.49
N TRP A 32 3.24 2.15 -5.01
CA TRP A 32 2.47 1.25 -5.85
C TRP A 32 1.45 1.98 -6.74
N LEU A 33 0.70 2.92 -6.19
CA LEU A 33 -0.23 3.74 -6.96
C LEU A 33 0.49 4.56 -8.05
N ALA A 34 1.63 5.18 -7.70
CA ALA A 34 2.46 5.90 -8.66
C ALA A 34 3.01 4.96 -9.75
N HIS A 35 3.48 3.78 -9.37
CA HIS A 35 4.02 2.77 -10.27
C HIS A 35 2.97 2.23 -11.25
N LEU A 36 1.75 1.97 -10.78
CA LEU A 36 0.65 1.56 -11.65
C LEU A 36 0.28 2.66 -12.66
N ALA A 37 0.18 3.91 -12.20
CA ALA A 37 -0.06 5.05 -13.09
C ALA A 37 1.08 5.21 -14.11
N TYR A 38 2.33 5.03 -13.67
CA TYR A 38 3.51 5.04 -14.55
C TYR A 38 3.44 3.94 -15.61
N CYS A 39 3.19 2.69 -15.21
CA CYS A 39 3.08 1.55 -16.14
C CYS A 39 1.95 1.74 -17.16
N ALA A 40 0.83 2.35 -16.75
CA ALA A 40 -0.30 2.63 -17.63
C ALA A 40 -0.02 3.80 -18.60
N ALA A 41 0.68 4.84 -18.13
CA ALA A 41 0.96 6.04 -18.93
C ALA A 41 2.12 5.85 -19.93
N LEU A 42 3.08 4.99 -19.61
CA LEU A 42 4.27 4.72 -20.43
C LEU A 42 4.47 3.20 -20.60
N PRO A 43 3.61 2.52 -21.39
CA PRO A 43 3.62 1.06 -21.51
C PRO A 43 4.93 0.50 -22.10
N ASP A 44 5.59 1.27 -22.98
CA ASP A 44 6.85 0.88 -23.63
C ASP A 44 8.10 1.33 -22.85
N GLY A 45 7.91 1.97 -21.69
CA GLY A 45 9.01 2.45 -20.85
C GLY A 45 9.66 1.34 -20.01
N PRO A 46 10.71 1.70 -19.24
CA PRO A 46 11.36 0.77 -18.32
C PRO A 46 10.41 0.14 -17.30
N ARG A 47 9.34 0.85 -16.90
CA ARG A 47 8.31 0.39 -15.96
C ARG A 47 8.88 -0.19 -14.67
N ARG A 48 9.92 0.48 -14.14
CA ARG A 48 10.55 0.21 -12.85
C ARG A 48 10.43 1.43 -11.94
N THR A 49 10.04 1.22 -10.70
CA THR A 49 10.04 2.29 -9.67
C THR A 49 10.92 1.86 -8.53
N ILE A 50 11.97 2.64 -8.26
CA ILE A 50 12.88 2.42 -7.14
C ILE A 50 12.50 3.40 -6.04
N TRP A 51 12.43 2.89 -4.82
CA TRP A 51 12.21 3.67 -3.61
C TRP A 51 13.43 3.58 -2.71
N HIS A 52 14.01 4.73 -2.36
CA HIS A 52 15.15 4.81 -1.45
C HIS A 52 14.74 5.36 -0.09
N GLY A 53 15.15 4.64 0.96
CA GLY A 53 14.90 5.00 2.34
C GLY A 53 16.15 5.41 3.10
N ARG A 54 15.96 5.79 4.36
CA ARG A 54 17.04 5.79 5.34
C ARG A 54 16.93 4.54 6.20
N GLY A 55 18.00 3.74 6.29
CA GLY A 55 18.06 2.63 7.24
C GLY A 55 18.97 1.48 6.78
N SER A 56 18.68 0.30 7.34
CA SER A 56 19.19 -1.01 6.92
C SER A 56 19.06 -1.22 5.39
N PRO A 57 19.87 -2.09 4.75
CA PRO A 57 19.71 -2.45 3.33
C PRO A 57 18.26 -2.79 2.89
N SER A 58 17.43 -3.25 3.84
CA SER A 58 16.00 -3.51 3.62
C SER A 58 15.09 -2.28 3.50
N ALA A 59 15.63 -1.07 3.67
CA ALA A 59 14.86 0.17 3.53
C ALA A 59 14.57 0.50 2.07
N ASP A 60 15.41 0.03 1.14
CA ASP A 60 15.22 0.24 -0.29
C ASP A 60 14.34 -0.85 -0.88
N PHE A 61 13.55 -0.49 -1.89
CA PHE A 61 12.79 -1.47 -2.64
C PHE A 61 12.55 -1.04 -4.08
N GLU A 62 12.18 -2.01 -4.90
CA GLU A 62 11.86 -1.84 -6.29
C GLU A 62 10.50 -2.46 -6.60
N LEU A 63 9.72 -1.76 -7.42
CA LEU A 63 8.51 -2.29 -8.05
C LEU A 63 8.81 -2.60 -9.53
N LEU A 64 8.50 -3.84 -9.91
CA LEU A 64 8.71 -4.41 -11.24
C LEU A 64 7.51 -4.19 -12.17
N PRO A 65 7.71 -4.29 -13.50
CA PRO A 65 6.66 -4.10 -14.48
C PRO A 65 5.40 -4.93 -14.21
N VAL A 66 4.24 -4.26 -14.29
CA VAL A 66 2.92 -4.87 -14.14
C VAL A 66 2.34 -5.17 -15.51
N ALA A 67 1.80 -6.39 -15.70
CA ALA A 67 1.22 -6.80 -16.98
C ALA A 67 -0.08 -6.04 -17.31
N ASP A 68 -0.99 -5.92 -16.34
CA ASP A 68 -2.25 -5.19 -16.49
C ASP A 68 -2.39 -4.10 -15.40
N PRO A 69 -1.70 -2.96 -15.56
CA PRO A 69 -1.74 -1.89 -14.56
C PRO A 69 -3.12 -1.24 -14.45
N LEU A 70 -3.91 -1.25 -15.53
CA LEU A 70 -5.24 -0.64 -15.55
C LEU A 70 -6.26 -1.45 -14.74
N ALA A 71 -6.23 -2.79 -14.83
CA ALA A 71 -7.08 -3.63 -13.98
C ALA A 71 -6.77 -3.44 -12.49
N GLN A 72 -5.48 -3.37 -12.13
CA GLN A 72 -5.07 -3.10 -10.75
C GLN A 72 -5.54 -1.72 -10.26
N LEU A 73 -5.39 -0.68 -11.08
CA LEU A 73 -5.92 0.66 -10.77
C LEU A 73 -7.45 0.65 -10.64
N ALA A 74 -8.16 -0.10 -11.49
CA ALA A 74 -9.62 -0.18 -11.44
C ALA A 74 -10.12 -0.80 -10.12
N ALA A 75 -9.44 -1.83 -9.61
CA ALA A 75 -9.75 -2.43 -8.31
C ALA A 75 -9.56 -1.42 -7.17
N LEU A 76 -8.41 -0.73 -7.13
CA LEU A 76 -8.11 0.28 -6.13
C LEU A 76 -9.04 1.51 -6.21
N ALA A 77 -9.39 1.94 -7.42
CA ALA A 77 -10.35 3.01 -7.66
C ALA A 77 -11.76 2.64 -7.18
N SER A 78 -12.15 1.38 -7.34
CA SER A 78 -13.44 0.88 -6.84
C SER A 78 -13.49 0.90 -5.31
N LEU A 79 -12.41 0.49 -4.64
CA LEU A 79 -12.27 0.62 -3.19
C LEU A 79 -12.31 2.08 -2.74
N TYR A 80 -11.60 2.98 -3.42
CA TYR A 80 -11.66 4.40 -3.12
C TYR A 80 -13.09 4.96 -3.21
N ARG A 81 -13.85 4.59 -4.24
CA ARG A 81 -15.26 5.01 -4.40
C ARG A 81 -16.15 4.44 -3.30
N ALA A 82 -15.95 3.19 -2.91
CA ALA A 82 -16.67 2.58 -1.78
C ALA A 82 -16.33 3.28 -0.46
N GLY A 83 -15.04 3.54 -0.20
CA GLY A 83 -14.53 4.23 0.98
C GLY A 83 -15.02 5.66 1.14
N ARG A 84 -15.37 6.33 0.04
CA ARG A 84 -16.02 7.65 0.07
C ARG A 84 -17.49 7.62 0.50
N ARG A 85 -18.14 6.47 0.42
CA ARG A 85 -19.55 6.30 0.84
C ARG A 85 -19.65 5.77 2.27
N MET A 86 -18.76 4.86 2.63
CA MET A 86 -18.70 4.23 3.95
C MET A 86 -17.24 3.92 4.30
N PRO A 87 -16.80 4.12 5.56
CA PRO A 87 -15.46 3.72 5.98
C PRO A 87 -15.19 2.24 5.69
N LEU A 88 -14.10 1.96 4.96
CA LEU A 88 -13.63 0.59 4.74
C LEU A 88 -12.83 0.12 5.96
N ARG A 89 -13.03 -1.12 6.38
CA ARG A 89 -12.20 -1.80 7.40
C ARG A 89 -10.82 -2.14 6.86
N PHE A 90 -10.10 -1.12 6.39
CA PHE A 90 -8.75 -1.22 5.86
C PHE A 90 -7.80 -0.45 6.76
N PHE A 91 -6.96 -1.18 7.46
CA PHE A 91 -5.98 -0.67 8.44
C PHE A 91 -4.59 -0.92 7.86
N PRO A 92 -3.94 0.08 7.23
CA PRO A 92 -2.80 -0.15 6.35
C PRO A 92 -1.63 -0.90 7.00
N LYS A 93 -1.31 -0.63 8.28
CA LYS A 93 -0.19 -1.27 8.96
C LYS A 93 -0.47 -2.75 9.19
N SER A 94 -1.62 -3.11 9.76
CA SER A 94 -2.03 -4.49 9.98
C SER A 94 -2.27 -5.23 8.67
N ALA A 95 -2.88 -4.59 7.66
CA ALA A 95 -3.11 -5.18 6.35
C ALA A 95 -1.80 -5.52 5.63
N TRP A 96 -0.81 -4.63 5.69
CA TRP A 96 0.52 -4.88 5.15
C TRP A 96 1.18 -6.08 5.82
N LEU A 97 1.19 -6.09 7.15
CA LEU A 97 1.78 -7.17 7.93
C LEU A 97 1.07 -8.51 7.73
N LYS A 98 -0.26 -8.50 7.53
CA LYS A 98 -1.02 -9.71 7.18
C LYS A 98 -0.48 -10.34 5.89
N VAL A 99 -0.32 -9.55 4.84
CA VAL A 99 0.13 -10.06 3.53
C VAL A 99 1.62 -10.42 3.54
N LYS A 100 2.46 -9.67 4.24
CA LYS A 100 3.91 -9.92 4.27
C LYS A 100 4.36 -10.98 5.26
N GLU A 101 3.73 -11.07 6.42
CA GLU A 101 4.21 -11.86 7.56
C GLU A 101 3.13 -12.73 8.23
N GLY A 102 1.87 -12.61 7.82
CA GLY A 102 0.75 -13.43 8.30
C GLY A 102 -0.05 -12.84 9.47
N ASP A 103 -1.05 -13.61 9.90
CA ASP A 103 -2.10 -13.14 10.82
C ASP A 103 -1.59 -12.73 12.20
N ALA A 104 -0.64 -13.48 12.75
CA ALA A 104 -0.09 -13.17 14.07
C ALA A 104 0.57 -11.78 14.11
N LYS A 105 1.26 -11.38 13.04
CA LYS A 105 1.92 -10.07 12.92
C LYS A 105 0.90 -8.95 12.69
N ALA A 106 -0.14 -9.22 11.90
CA ALA A 106 -1.25 -8.30 11.72
C ALA A 106 -1.96 -8.00 13.05
N GLN A 107 -2.25 -9.04 13.83
CA GLN A 107 -2.91 -8.91 15.14
C GLN A 107 -2.05 -8.13 16.12
N ALA A 108 -0.75 -8.44 16.23
CA ALA A 108 0.17 -7.71 17.11
C ALA A 108 0.36 -6.23 16.74
N ALA A 109 0.11 -5.87 15.47
CA ALA A 109 0.11 -4.48 15.04
C ALA A 109 -1.24 -3.78 15.26
N TRP A 110 -2.33 -4.55 15.24
CA TRP A 110 -3.69 -4.05 15.43
C TRP A 110 -3.98 -3.76 16.89
N GLU A 111 -3.58 -4.65 17.79
CA GLU A 111 -3.77 -4.56 19.24
C GLU A 111 -2.47 -4.92 19.97
N SER A 112 -2.09 -4.09 20.93
CA SER A 112 -0.89 -4.28 21.73
C SER A 112 -1.02 -3.56 23.06
N GLU A 113 -0.69 -4.26 24.15
CA GLU A 113 -0.59 -3.65 25.49
C GLU A 113 0.78 -3.00 25.73
N ARG A 114 1.77 -3.32 24.90
CA ARG A 114 3.17 -2.92 25.10
C ARG A 114 3.55 -1.66 24.34
N THR A 115 2.88 -1.40 23.23
CA THR A 115 3.20 -0.35 22.28
C THR A 115 1.92 0.20 21.69
N ARG A 116 1.98 1.43 21.16
CA ARG A 116 0.85 2.01 20.45
C ARG A 116 0.46 1.15 19.25
N ALA A 117 -0.75 0.62 19.27
CA ALA A 117 -1.31 -0.22 18.24
C ALA A 117 -1.96 0.62 17.13
N GLU A 118 -2.29 0.01 15.99
CA GLU A 118 -3.02 0.71 14.92
C GLU A 118 -4.46 1.04 15.34
N SER A 119 -5.12 0.16 16.10
CA SER A 119 -6.48 0.40 16.62
C SER A 119 -6.58 1.61 17.56
N ASP A 120 -5.46 2.04 18.15
CA ASP A 120 -5.39 3.22 19.03
C ASP A 120 -5.54 4.56 18.27
N ASP A 121 -5.57 4.56 16.94
CA ASP A 121 -5.78 5.79 16.17
C ASP A 121 -7.21 6.36 16.43
N PRO A 122 -7.32 7.59 16.96
CA PRO A 122 -8.62 8.20 17.24
C PRO A 122 -9.55 8.30 16.02
N VAL A 123 -8.99 8.29 14.80
CA VAL A 123 -9.78 8.33 13.57
C VAL A 123 -10.70 7.11 13.45
N PHE A 124 -10.27 5.93 13.91
CA PHE A 124 -11.07 4.71 13.83
C PHE A 124 -12.23 4.73 14.82
N ARG A 125 -12.01 5.28 16.02
CA ARG A 125 -13.08 5.49 17.01
C ARG A 125 -14.19 6.41 16.50
N ILE A 126 -13.84 7.39 15.65
CA ILE A 126 -14.80 8.31 15.05
C ILE A 126 -15.50 7.62 13.87
N ALA A 127 -14.74 7.06 12.93
CA ALA A 127 -15.25 6.49 11.70
C ALA A 127 -16.13 5.24 11.92
N PHE A 128 -15.84 4.45 12.96
CA PHE A 128 -16.53 3.20 13.27
C PHE A 128 -17.20 3.24 14.65
N ARG A 129 -17.65 4.42 15.09
CA ARG A 129 -18.32 4.58 16.38
C ARG A 129 -19.48 3.59 16.50
N GLY A 130 -19.46 2.79 17.58
CA GLY A 130 -20.52 1.81 17.87
C GLY A 130 -20.39 0.50 17.10
N ALA A 131 -19.37 0.33 16.26
CA ALA A 131 -19.03 -0.95 15.67
C ALA A 131 -18.00 -1.68 16.52
N ASP A 132 -18.11 -3.01 16.56
CA ASP A 132 -17.03 -3.87 17.03
C ASP A 132 -15.97 -3.96 15.93
N LEU A 133 -14.78 -3.45 16.21
CA LEU A 133 -13.70 -3.26 15.25
C LEU A 133 -12.69 -4.38 15.44
N ALA A 134 -12.61 -5.27 14.46
CA ALA A 134 -11.70 -6.41 14.47
C ALA A 134 -11.07 -6.65 13.09
N LEU A 135 -10.01 -7.46 13.05
CA LEU A 135 -9.41 -7.97 11.83
C LEU A 135 -10.25 -9.12 11.23
N ASP A 136 -11.48 -8.79 10.82
CA ASP A 136 -12.47 -9.72 10.27
C ASP A 136 -12.19 -10.13 8.80
N GLU A 137 -13.09 -10.91 8.20
CA GLU A 137 -12.96 -11.33 6.79
C GLU A 137 -13.03 -10.14 5.82
N ALA A 138 -13.77 -9.08 6.16
CA ALA A 138 -13.82 -7.88 5.33
C ALA A 138 -12.47 -7.17 5.31
N PHE A 139 -11.80 -7.05 6.46
CA PHE A 139 -10.42 -6.60 6.54
C PHE A 139 -9.48 -7.51 5.74
N ALA A 140 -9.60 -8.83 5.91
CA ALA A 140 -8.73 -9.79 5.22
C ALA A 140 -8.85 -9.66 3.69
N ALA A 141 -10.07 -9.54 3.16
CA ALA A 141 -10.31 -9.33 1.75
C ALA A 141 -9.71 -8.02 1.24
N LEU A 142 -9.85 -6.92 1.99
CA LEU A 142 -9.27 -5.62 1.62
C LEU A 142 -7.73 -5.66 1.64
N ALA A 143 -7.13 -6.31 2.64
CA ALA A 143 -5.68 -6.48 2.72
C ALA A 143 -5.14 -7.22 1.49
N ARG A 144 -5.80 -8.31 1.09
CA ARG A 144 -5.43 -9.09 -0.11
C ARG A 144 -5.54 -8.26 -1.38
N ILE A 145 -6.69 -7.64 -1.63
CA ILE A 145 -6.94 -6.83 -2.83
C ILE A 145 -5.90 -5.69 -2.96
N VAL A 146 -5.55 -5.04 -1.85
CA VAL A 146 -4.65 -3.87 -1.89
C VAL A 146 -3.17 -4.27 -1.98
N PHE A 147 -2.74 -5.29 -1.23
CA PHE A 147 -1.31 -5.57 -1.02
C PHE A 147 -0.78 -6.83 -1.70
N GLU A 148 -1.58 -7.84 -2.03
CA GLU A 148 -1.05 -9.03 -2.72
C GLU A 148 -0.45 -8.70 -4.08
N PRO A 149 -1.11 -7.92 -4.97
CA PRO A 149 -0.52 -7.55 -6.25
C PRO A 149 0.76 -6.73 -6.08
N LEU A 150 0.81 -5.86 -5.07
CA LEU A 150 1.99 -5.07 -4.75
C LEU A 150 3.16 -5.98 -4.37
N VAL A 151 2.95 -6.90 -3.42
CA VAL A 151 4.00 -7.79 -2.91
C VAL A 151 4.56 -8.71 -4.01
N GLN A 152 3.73 -9.15 -4.97
CA GLN A 152 4.18 -9.93 -6.12
C GLN A 152 5.18 -9.18 -7.03
N HIS A 153 5.09 -7.85 -7.07
CA HIS A 153 5.96 -7.01 -7.90
C HIS A 153 7.09 -6.35 -7.10
N LEU A 154 7.15 -6.61 -5.79
CA LEU A 154 8.10 -6.00 -4.88
C LEU A 154 9.38 -6.81 -4.80
N ARG A 155 10.51 -6.18 -5.13
CA ARG A 155 11.85 -6.67 -4.79
C ARG A 155 12.43 -5.81 -3.67
N SER A 156 12.89 -6.44 -2.60
CA SER A 156 13.72 -5.75 -1.62
C SER A 156 15.02 -5.30 -2.26
N GLY A 157 15.54 -4.13 -1.89
CA GLY A 157 16.87 -3.68 -2.26
C GLY A 157 17.93 -4.70 -1.84
N ALA A 158 18.95 -4.85 -2.68
CA ALA A 158 20.12 -5.69 -2.41
C ALA A 158 20.98 -5.09 -1.28
#